data_AF-A0A316ZIW2-F1
#
_entry.id   AF-A0A316ZIW2-F1
#
_cell.length_a   1.000
_cell.length_b   1.000
_cell.length_c   1.000
_cell.angle_alpha   90.00
_cell.angle_beta   90.00
_cell.angle_gamma   90.00
#
_symmetry.space_group_name_H-M   'P 1'
#
loop_
_entity.id
_entity.type
_entity.pdbx_description
1 polymer ?
#
loop_
_entity_poly.entity_id
_entity_poly.type
_entity_poly.pdbx_seq_one_letter_code
_entity_poly.pdbx_strand_id
1 'polypeptide(L)'
;ERYGRQVLELVRAPGNDACADCGARAPRWASWSLGVFICVQCAGVHRKMGTHISKVKSLTLDTWTREQVERMRAVGNVASN
;
A
#
# COMPACT_ATOMS: atom_id res chain seq x y z
N GLU A 1 12.89 -10.32 0.86
CA GLU A 1 12.41 -11.65 0.43
C GLU A 1 11.25 -12.24 1.26
N ARG A 2 11.25 -12.21 2.61
CA ARG A 2 10.06 -12.63 3.42
C ARG A 2 8.91 -11.61 3.43
N TYR A 3 9.20 -10.36 3.73
CA TYR A 3 8.19 -9.32 3.96
C TYR A 3 7.45 -8.91 2.68
N GLY A 4 8.12 -8.93 1.52
CA GLY A 4 7.48 -8.67 0.23
C GLY A 4 6.34 -9.67 -0.06
N ARG A 5 6.56 -10.96 0.24
CA ARG A 5 5.50 -11.98 0.11
C ARG A 5 4.30 -11.70 1.02
N GLN A 6 4.53 -11.30 2.26
CA GLN A 6 3.45 -10.98 3.19
C GLN A 6 2.60 -9.81 2.71
N VAL A 7 3.21 -8.78 2.11
CA VAL A 7 2.44 -7.65 1.55
C VAL A 7 1.64 -8.07 0.31
N LEU A 8 2.18 -8.97 -0.51
CA LEU A 8 1.45 -9.56 -1.64
C LEU A 8 0.28 -10.46 -1.20
N GLU A 9 0.31 -11.01 0.01
CA GLU A 9 -0.83 -11.68 0.61
C GLU A 9 -1.87 -10.67 1.12
N LEU A 10 -1.42 -9.57 1.74
CA LEU A 10 -2.32 -8.52 2.26
C LEU A 10 -3.12 -7.82 1.15
N VAL A 11 -2.53 -7.58 -0.02
CA VAL A 11 -3.25 -6.92 -1.14
C VAL A 11 -4.38 -7.80 -1.71
N ARG A 12 -4.39 -9.10 -1.41
CA ARG A 12 -5.46 -10.03 -1.83
C ARG A 12 -6.60 -10.11 -0.82
N ALA A 13 -6.47 -9.47 0.34
CA ALA A 13 -7.57 -9.41 1.30
C ALA A 13 -8.73 -8.59 0.71
N PRO A 14 -9.99 -8.92 1.04
CA PRO A 14 -11.15 -8.16 0.57
C PRO A 14 -11.01 -6.66 0.82
N GLY A 15 -11.27 -5.85 -0.20
CA GLY A 15 -11.18 -4.39 -0.15
C GLY A 15 -9.79 -3.82 -0.45
N ASN A 16 -8.72 -4.61 -0.26
CA ASN A 16 -7.36 -4.21 -0.66
C ASN A 16 -7.09 -4.46 -2.16
N ASP A 17 -7.99 -5.17 -2.84
CA ASP A 17 -7.94 -5.48 -4.27
C ASP A 17 -8.35 -4.30 -5.16
N ALA A 18 -8.79 -3.19 -4.56
CA ALA A 18 -9.06 -1.92 -5.22
C ALA A 18 -8.20 -0.80 -4.61
N CYS A 19 -7.80 0.15 -5.45
CA CYS A 19 -7.08 1.36 -5.04
C CYS A 19 -7.93 2.15 -4.04
N ALA A 20 -7.32 2.53 -2.90
CA ALA A 20 -8.01 3.27 -1.85
C ALA A 20 -8.60 4.60 -2.35
N ASP A 21 -7.93 5.29 -3.27
CA ASP A 21 -8.35 6.64 -3.68
C ASP A 21 -9.29 6.67 -4.90
N CYS A 22 -9.13 5.74 -5.85
CA CYS A 22 -9.82 5.81 -7.15
C CYS A 22 -10.56 4.52 -7.54
N GLY A 23 -10.51 3.48 -6.71
CA GLY A 23 -11.18 2.21 -6.97
C GLY A 23 -10.57 1.36 -8.10
N ALA A 24 -9.47 1.80 -8.73
CA ALA A 24 -8.78 1.02 -9.75
C ALA A 24 -8.35 -0.36 -9.20
N ARG A 25 -8.69 -1.43 -9.91
CA ARG A 25 -8.43 -2.80 -9.47
C ARG A 25 -6.93 -3.13 -9.44
N ALA A 26 -6.59 -4.14 -8.63
CA ALA A 26 -5.26 -4.73 -8.52
C ALA A 26 -4.14 -3.70 -8.26
N PRO A 27 -4.20 -2.93 -7.15
CA PRO A 27 -3.15 -1.98 -6.81
C PRO A 27 -1.78 -2.66 -6.69
N ARG A 28 -0.75 -1.99 -7.22
CA ARG A 28 0.65 -2.50 -7.25
C ARG A 28 1.61 -1.65 -6.42
N TRP A 29 1.07 -0.67 -5.72
CA TRP A 29 1.79 0.24 -4.84
C TRP A 29 1.03 0.36 -3.51
N ALA A 30 1.71 0.86 -2.49
CA ALA A 30 1.11 1.14 -1.19
C ALA A 30 1.73 2.39 -0.58
N SER A 31 0.93 3.13 0.19
CA SER A 31 1.45 4.07 1.17
C SER A 31 1.53 3.37 2.52
N TRP A 32 2.74 2.97 2.93
CA TRP A 32 2.90 2.21 4.18
C TRP A 32 2.78 3.07 5.43
N SER A 33 2.99 4.38 5.32
CA SER A 33 2.76 5.30 6.44
C SER A 33 1.28 5.45 6.76
N LEU A 34 0.43 5.40 5.71
CA LEU A 34 -1.03 5.49 5.80
C LEU A 34 -1.70 4.11 5.91
N GLY A 35 -1.00 3.03 5.53
CA GLY A 35 -1.50 1.66 5.62
C GLY A 35 -2.46 1.26 4.49
N VAL A 36 -2.38 1.91 3.32
CA VAL A 36 -3.31 1.73 2.19
C VAL A 36 -2.63 1.27 0.90
N PHE A 37 -3.34 0.48 0.09
CA PHE A 37 -2.95 0.02 -1.24
C PHE A 37 -3.51 0.94 -2.33
N ILE A 38 -2.65 1.37 -3.25
CA ILE A 38 -2.96 2.37 -4.26
C ILE A 38 -2.44 1.97 -5.65
N CYS A 39 -3.08 2.48 -6.71
CA CYS A 39 -2.62 2.28 -8.08
C CYS A 39 -1.38 3.13 -8.39
N VAL A 40 -0.73 2.89 -9.53
CA VAL A 40 0.49 3.62 -9.91
C VAL A 40 0.25 5.13 -10.10
N GLN A 41 -0.94 5.52 -10.58
CA GLN A 41 -1.27 6.93 -10.79
C GLN A 41 -1.41 7.67 -9.45
N CYS A 42 -2.16 7.09 -8.52
CA CYS A 42 -2.32 7.63 -7.16
C CYS A 42 -1.00 7.60 -6.39
N ALA A 43 -0.17 6.56 -6.55
CA ALA A 43 1.18 6.53 -6.01
C ALA A 43 2.03 7.74 -6.49
N GLY A 44 1.86 8.16 -7.74
CA GLY A 44 2.46 9.38 -8.27
C GLY A 44 1.99 10.65 -7.56
N VAL A 45 0.69 10.77 -7.27
CA VAL A 45 0.12 11.88 -6.49
C VAL A 45 0.68 11.87 -5.06
N HIS A 46 0.68 10.71 -4.40
CA HIS A 46 1.21 10.55 -3.05
C HIS A 46 2.68 10.92 -2.92
N ARG A 47 3.50 10.64 -3.94
CA ARG A 47 4.91 11.05 -3.94
C ARG A 47 5.06 12.58 -3.97
N LYS A 48 4.18 13.29 -4.68
CA LYS A 48 4.20 14.76 -4.76
C LYS A 48 3.81 15.43 -3.43
N MET A 49 3.03 14.76 -2.58
CA MET A 49 2.70 15.25 -1.23
C MET A 49 3.92 15.28 -0.30
N GLY A 50 4.95 14.47 -0.57
CA GLY A 50 6.17 14.39 0.23
C GLY A 50 6.10 13.36 1.36
N THR A 51 7.29 12.94 1.80
CA THR A 51 7.48 11.79 2.71
C THR A 51 7.03 12.02 4.16
N HIS A 52 6.81 13.28 4.54
CA HIS A 52 6.22 13.66 5.82
C HIS A 52 4.70 13.39 5.85
N ILE A 53 4.06 13.28 4.68
CA ILE A 53 2.63 12.94 4.54
C ILE A 53 2.47 11.47 4.16
N SER A 54 3.09 11.04 3.05
CA SER A 54 2.88 9.72 2.50
C SER A 54 4.19 9.07 2.05
N LYS A 55 4.47 7.87 2.57
CA LYS A 55 5.65 7.08 2.22
C LYS A 55 5.24 5.91 1.33
N VAL A 56 5.54 6.05 0.04
CA VAL A 56 5.08 5.13 -1.02
C VAL A 56 6.12 4.06 -1.32
N LYS A 57 5.68 2.81 -1.45
CA LYS A 57 6.49 1.66 -1.89
C LYS A 57 5.76 0.81 -2.93
N SER A 58 6.51 0.23 -3.86
CA SER A 58 6.08 -0.84 -4.74
C SER A 58 5.90 -2.13 -3.94
N LEU A 59 4.89 -2.92 -4.28
CA LEU A 59 4.68 -4.22 -3.64
C LEU A 59 5.75 -5.24 -4.04
N THR A 60 6.37 -5.07 -5.21
CA THR A 60 7.33 -6.06 -5.77
C THR A 60 8.74 -5.53 -5.99
N LEU A 61 8.91 -4.21 -6.16
CA LEU A 61 10.22 -3.62 -6.49
C LEU A 61 10.98 -3.08 -5.27
N ASP A 62 10.28 -2.85 -4.16
CA ASP A 62 10.87 -2.27 -2.94
C ASP A 62 11.07 -3.33 -1.86
N THR A 63 12.12 -3.17 -1.06
CA THR A 63 12.34 -3.97 0.15
C THR A 63 11.41 -3.50 1.27
N TRP A 64 10.76 -4.45 1.94
CA TRP A 64 9.86 -4.20 3.05
C TRP A 64 10.49 -4.59 4.38
N THR A 65 10.24 -3.79 5.42
CA THR A 65 10.59 -4.12 6.81
C THR A 65 9.38 -4.70 7.54
N ARG A 66 9.62 -5.35 8.68
CA ARG A 66 8.57 -5.90 9.53
C ARG A 66 7.53 -4.85 9.93
N GLU A 67 7.98 -3.72 10.46
CA GLU A 67 7.13 -2.62 10.93
C GLU A 67 6.20 -2.09 9.81
N GLN A 68 6.72 -2.01 8.58
CA GLN A 68 5.93 -1.56 7.43
C GLN A 68 4.82 -2.55 7.09
N VAL A 69 5.10 -3.86 7.12
CA VAL A 69 4.08 -4.89 6.90
C VAL A 69 3.05 -4.91 8.03
N GLU A 70 3.49 -4.76 9.28
CA GLU A 70 2.59 -4.67 10.43
C GLU A 70 1.65 -3.46 10.33
N ARG A 71 2.15 -2.31 9.86
CA ARG A 71 1.28 -1.15 9.60
C ARG A 71 0.28 -1.39 8.48
N MET A 72 0.69 -2.02 7.37
CA MET A 72 -0.24 -2.40 6.29
C MET A 72 -1.32 -3.37 6.79
N ARG A 73 -0.98 -4.28 7.71
CA ARG A 73 -1.94 -5.22 8.32
C ARG A 73 -2.91 -4.54 9.27
N ALA A 74 -2.46 -3.52 10.00
CA ALA A 74 -3.25 -2.85 11.03
C ALA A 74 -4.36 -1.93 10.47
N VAL A 75 -4.16 -1.38 9.26
CA VAL A 75 -5.12 -0.44 8.64
C VAL A 75 -5.86 -1.13 7.49
N GLY A 76 -5.22 -1.30 6.33
CA GLY A 76 -5.88 -1.80 5.13
C GLY A 76 -6.90 -0.80 4.56
N ASN A 77 -7.37 -1.06 3.35
CA ASN A 77 -8.23 -0.13 2.62
C ASN A 77 -9.65 -0.06 3.19
N VAL A 78 -10.15 -1.16 3.77
CA VAL A 78 -11.51 -1.19 4.36
C VAL A 78 -11.63 -0.30 5.60
N ALA A 79 -10.60 -0.24 6.44
CA ALA A 79 -10.65 0.61 7.63
C ALA A 79 -10.40 2.10 7.32
N SER A 80 -9.81 2.38 6.16
CA SER A 80 -9.47 3.74 5.73
C SER A 80 -10.58 4.44 4.94
N ASN A 81 -11.52 3.68 4.35
CA ASN A 81 -12.61 4.17 3.50
C ASN A 81 -13.95 4.04 4.20
#